data_AF-A0A0X8JQX7-F1
#
_entry.id   AF-A0A0X8JQX7-F1
#
_cell.length_a   1.000
_cell.length_b   1.000
_cell.length_c   1.000
_cell.angle_alpha   90.00
_cell.angle_beta   90.00
_cell.angle_gamma   90.00
#
_symmetry.space_group_name_H-M   'P 1'
#
loop_
_entity.id
_entity.type
_entity.pdbx_description
1 polymer ?
#
loop_
_entity_poly.entity_id
_entity_poly.type
_entity_poly.pdbx_seq_one_letter_code
_entity_poly.pdbx_strand_id
1 'polypeptide(L)'
;MSKALQNQLSKSLREQGDMARDMAMAELKDLKKDLQELEKTLTAKKAPDQGLLMDISHGAFELFRTASIVLETENLQNLLLGAAEEGRDLEYLEKKGAMLLTKPEGWHWFSPKGEMFFLAAPGETRLAAQKLQDRLTRKTPAKPAAPKAPLEE
;
A
#
# COMPACT_ATOMS: atom_id res chain seq x y z
N MET A 1 -7.53 -13.85 -1.88
CA MET A 1 -7.50 -13.41 -3.29
C MET A 1 -6.32 -14.08 -3.98
N SER A 2 -6.46 -14.58 -5.21
CA SER A 2 -5.31 -15.21 -5.89
C SER A 2 -4.28 -14.15 -6.31
N LYS A 3 -2.99 -14.51 -6.33
CA LYS A 3 -1.91 -13.63 -6.81
C LYS A 3 -2.14 -13.14 -8.24
N ALA A 4 -2.74 -13.98 -9.09
CA ALA A 4 -3.11 -13.63 -10.45
C ALA A 4 -4.16 -12.50 -10.49
N LEU A 5 -5.21 -12.61 -9.65
CA LEU A 5 -6.25 -11.59 -9.57
C LEU A 5 -5.72 -10.27 -9.01
N GLN A 6 -4.83 -10.32 -8.00
CA GLN A 6 -4.16 -9.13 -7.46
C GLN A 6 -3.32 -8.42 -8.54
N ASN A 7 -2.52 -9.16 -9.30
CA ASN A 7 -1.71 -8.60 -10.37
C ASN A 7 -2.57 -7.97 -11.47
N GLN A 8 -3.67 -8.63 -11.84
CA GLN A 8 -4.60 -8.10 -12.83
C GLN A 8 -5.26 -6.80 -12.35
N LEU A 9 -5.71 -6.76 -11.09
CA LEU A 9 -6.31 -5.57 -10.51
C LEU A 9 -5.31 -4.40 -10.44
N SER A 10 -4.09 -4.66 -9.98
CA SER A 10 -3.02 -3.65 -9.94
C SER A 10 -2.69 -3.12 -11.33
N LYS A 11 -2.63 -4.01 -12.34
CA LYS A 11 -2.39 -3.59 -13.72
C LYS A 11 -3.52 -2.68 -14.22
N SER A 12 -4.78 -3.08 -13.97
CA SER A 12 -5.95 -2.30 -14.38
C SER A 12 -6.00 -0.92 -13.72
N LEU A 13 -5.68 -0.82 -12.42
CA LEU A 13 -5.62 0.46 -11.70
C LEU A 13 -4.54 1.38 -12.27
N ARG A 14 -3.36 0.83 -12.58
CA ARG A 14 -2.28 1.57 -13.21
C ARG A 14 -2.68 2.09 -14.59
N GLU A 15 -3.24 1.23 -15.45
CA GLU A 15 -3.69 1.63 -16.79
C GLU A 15 -4.75 2.74 -16.71
N GLN A 16 -5.71 2.63 -15.79
CA GLN A 16 -6.72 3.65 -15.57
C GLN A 16 -6.11 4.98 -15.07
N GLY A 17 -5.14 4.92 -14.16
CA GLY A 17 -4.44 6.10 -13.66
C GLY A 17 -3.60 6.78 -14.74
N ASP A 18 -2.93 6.00 -15.59
CA ASP A 18 -2.14 6.51 -16.71
C ASP A 18 -3.04 7.18 -17.76
N MET A 19 -4.17 6.55 -18.12
CA MET A 19 -5.17 7.16 -19.00
C MET A 19 -5.74 8.46 -18.42
N ALA A 20 -6.09 8.47 -17.12
CA ALA A 20 -6.58 9.67 -16.46
C ALA A 20 -5.54 10.79 -16.43
N ARG A 21 -4.26 10.46 -16.26
CA ARG A 21 -3.16 11.43 -16.31
C ARG A 21 -2.99 12.01 -17.70
N ASP A 22 -3.06 11.19 -18.74
CA ASP A 22 -2.98 11.66 -20.12
C ASP A 22 -4.15 12.59 -20.47
N MET A 23 -5.36 12.25 -20.03
CA MET A 23 -6.54 13.11 -20.17
C MET A 23 -6.37 14.43 -19.41
N ALA A 24 -5.97 14.40 -18.14
CA ALA A 24 -5.74 15.61 -17.35
C ALA A 24 -4.67 16.51 -17.98
N MET A 25 -3.62 15.92 -18.57
CA MET A 25 -2.59 16.66 -19.29
C MET A 25 -3.09 17.29 -20.60
N ALA A 26 -4.05 16.67 -21.28
CA ALA A 26 -4.71 17.26 -22.44
C ALA A 26 -5.59 18.45 -22.01
N GLU A 27 -6.47 18.25 -21.03
CA GLU A 27 -7.34 19.30 -20.48
C GLU A 27 -6.53 20.50 -19.96
N LEU A 28 -5.42 20.25 -19.25
CA LEU A 28 -4.54 21.31 -18.77
C LEU A 28 -3.93 22.14 -19.90
N LYS A 29 -3.56 21.50 -21.02
CA LYS A 29 -2.99 22.20 -22.18
C LYS A 29 -4.04 23.07 -22.86
N ASP A 30 -5.26 22.58 -22.98
CA ASP A 30 -6.35 23.32 -23.63
C ASP A 30 -6.82 24.49 -22.74
N LEU A 31 -7.06 24.24 -21.44
CA LEU A 31 -7.36 25.29 -20.47
C LEU A 31 -6.28 26.39 -20.44
N LYS A 32 -5.01 26.02 -20.57
CA LYS A 32 -3.91 27.00 -20.63
C LYS A 32 -4.03 27.90 -21.85
N LYS A 33 -4.45 27.39 -23.02
CA LYS A 33 -4.65 28.20 -24.22
C LYS A 33 -5.81 29.18 -24.01
N ASP A 34 -6.92 28.70 -23.45
CA ASP A 34 -8.11 29.54 -23.23
C ASP A 34 -7.82 30.66 -22.23
N LEU A 35 -7.06 30.36 -21.17
CA LEU A 35 -6.61 31.37 -20.21
C LEU A 35 -5.68 32.42 -20.85
N GLN A 36 -4.78 32.00 -21.76
CA GLN A 36 -3.93 32.92 -22.51
C GLN A 36 -4.73 33.82 -23.46
N GLU A 37 -5.78 33.28 -24.10
CA GLU A 37 -6.69 34.04 -24.95
C GLU A 37 -7.50 35.06 -24.13
N LEU A 38 -7.98 34.66 -22.96
CA LEU A 38 -8.65 35.55 -22.02
C LEU A 38 -7.71 36.68 -21.57
N GLU A 39 -6.49 36.35 -21.16
CA GLU A 39 -5.47 37.32 -20.76
C GLU A 39 -5.20 38.34 -21.86
N LYS A 40 -5.01 37.88 -23.11
CA LYS A 40 -4.82 38.75 -24.27
C LYS A 40 -6.01 39.67 -24.51
N THR A 41 -7.23 39.14 -24.40
CA THR A 41 -8.47 39.89 -24.63
C THR A 41 -8.66 41.00 -23.59
N LEU A 42 -8.44 40.68 -22.31
CA LEU A 42 -8.51 41.63 -21.21
C LEU A 42 -7.39 42.67 -21.28
N THR A 43 -6.18 42.27 -21.65
CA THR A 43 -5.04 43.19 -21.85
C THR A 43 -5.32 44.19 -22.98
N ALA A 44 -5.99 43.73 -24.05
CA ALA A 44 -6.47 44.59 -25.12
C ALA A 44 -7.68 45.47 -24.72
N LYS A 45 -8.11 45.42 -23.45
CA LYS A 45 -9.28 46.12 -22.90
C LYS A 45 -10.57 45.83 -23.66
N LYS A 46 -10.69 44.62 -24.20
CA LYS A 46 -11.90 44.12 -24.88
C LYS A 46 -12.73 43.30 -23.92
N ALA A 47 -14.04 43.26 -24.17
CA ALA A 47 -14.92 42.33 -23.47
C ALA A 47 -14.62 40.88 -23.94
N PRO A 48 -14.45 39.93 -23.02
CA PRO A 48 -14.30 38.52 -23.38
C PRO A 48 -15.60 37.96 -23.95
N ASP A 49 -15.45 37.03 -24.89
CA ASP A 49 -16.57 36.29 -25.46
C ASP A 49 -17.17 35.34 -24.40
N GLN A 50 -18.49 35.18 -24.41
CA GLN A 50 -19.18 34.31 -23.44
C GLN A 50 -18.81 32.83 -23.65
N GLY A 51 -18.58 32.40 -24.90
CA GLY A 51 -18.13 31.05 -25.21
C GLY A 51 -16.80 30.74 -24.55
N LEU A 52 -15.82 31.64 -24.69
CA LEU A 52 -14.51 31.50 -24.05
C LEU A 52 -14.60 31.31 -22.53
N LEU A 53 -15.49 32.06 -21.86
CA LEU A 53 -15.68 31.92 -20.40
C LEU A 53 -16.31 30.57 -20.02
N MET A 54 -17.21 30.05 -20.86
CA MET A 54 -17.80 28.73 -20.68
C MET A 54 -16.77 27.63 -20.91
N ASP A 55 -15.92 27.76 -21.92
CA ASP A 55 -14.85 26.81 -22.25
C ASP A 55 -13.84 26.72 -21.10
N ILE A 56 -13.41 27.85 -20.54
CA ILE A 56 -12.53 27.89 -19.35
C ILE A 56 -13.19 27.19 -18.16
N SER A 57 -14.47 27.47 -17.91
CA SER A 57 -15.20 26.88 -16.79
C SER A 57 -15.33 25.37 -16.96
N HIS A 58 -15.62 24.91 -18.17
CA HIS A 58 -15.72 23.49 -18.51
C HIS A 58 -14.37 22.78 -18.41
N GLY A 59 -13.32 23.35 -19.03
CA GLY A 59 -11.97 22.79 -18.98
C GLY A 59 -11.41 22.70 -17.55
N ALA A 60 -11.68 23.69 -16.70
CA ALA A 60 -11.33 23.63 -15.28
C ALA A 60 -12.06 22.48 -14.54
N PHE A 61 -13.34 22.27 -14.85
CA PHE A 61 -14.12 21.18 -14.28
C PHE A 61 -13.62 19.80 -14.75
N GLU A 62 -13.37 19.63 -16.04
CA GLU A 62 -12.87 18.37 -16.61
C GLU A 62 -11.45 18.05 -16.12
N LEU A 63 -10.59 19.06 -15.98
CA LEU A 63 -9.28 18.90 -15.34
C LEU A 63 -9.41 18.41 -13.89
N PHE A 64 -10.30 19.03 -13.10
CA PHE A 64 -10.55 18.57 -11.72
C PHE A 64 -11.04 17.12 -11.69
N ARG A 65 -12.00 16.77 -12.56
CA ARG A 65 -12.57 15.42 -12.64
C ARG A 65 -11.50 14.38 -12.98
N THR A 66 -10.70 14.63 -14.00
CA THR A 66 -9.65 13.71 -14.46
C THR A 66 -8.49 13.60 -13.46
N ALA A 67 -8.05 14.72 -12.87
CA ALA A 67 -7.02 14.72 -11.83
C ALA A 67 -7.46 13.98 -10.55
N SER A 68 -8.75 14.07 -10.19
CA SER A 68 -9.29 13.32 -9.05
C SER A 68 -9.21 11.81 -9.26
N ILE A 69 -9.38 11.33 -10.48
CA ILE A 69 -9.22 9.90 -10.82
C ILE A 69 -7.75 9.47 -10.67
N VAL A 70 -6.80 10.33 -11.02
CA VAL A 70 -5.36 10.04 -10.80
C VAL A 70 -5.09 9.82 -9.31
N LEU A 71 -5.58 10.72 -8.44
CA LEU A 71 -5.40 10.59 -6.99
C LEU A 71 -6.06 9.33 -6.44
N GLU A 72 -7.27 9.02 -6.89
CA GLU A 72 -8.01 7.84 -6.43
C GLU A 72 -7.32 6.54 -6.86
N THR A 73 -6.87 6.46 -8.11
CA THR A 73 -6.16 5.27 -8.61
C THR A 73 -4.82 5.05 -7.89
N GLU A 74 -4.08 6.12 -7.57
CA GLU A 74 -2.86 6.04 -6.75
C GLU A 74 -3.17 5.57 -5.32
N ASN A 75 -4.24 6.08 -4.71
CA ASN A 75 -4.68 5.65 -3.39
C ASN A 75 -5.07 4.16 -3.37
N LEU A 76 -5.90 3.72 -4.32
CA LEU A 76 -6.31 2.32 -4.45
C LEU A 76 -5.13 1.38 -4.68
N GLN A 77 -4.14 1.82 -5.47
CA GLN A 77 -2.91 1.07 -5.72
C GLN A 77 -2.10 0.86 -4.43
N ASN A 78 -2.02 1.88 -3.57
CA ASN A 78 -1.35 1.78 -2.27
C ASN A 78 -2.11 0.87 -1.30
N LEU A 79 -3.44 0.99 -1.23
CA LEU A 79 -4.30 0.12 -0.41
C LEU A 79 -4.19 -1.35 -0.85
N LEU A 80 -4.17 -1.61 -2.15
CA LEU A 80 -4.01 -2.97 -2.69
C LEU A 80 -2.65 -3.57 -2.30
N LEU A 81 -1.58 -2.78 -2.37
CA LEU A 81 -0.24 -3.22 -1.97
C LEU A 81 -0.19 -3.52 -0.46
N GLY A 82 -0.73 -2.63 0.37
CA GLY A 82 -0.78 -2.82 1.82
C GLY A 82 -1.57 -4.08 2.21
N ALA A 83 -2.77 -4.25 1.67
CA ALA A 83 -3.60 -5.41 1.92
C ALA A 83 -2.94 -6.73 1.46
N ALA A 84 -2.18 -6.69 0.37
CA ALA A 84 -1.44 -7.86 -0.10
C ALA A 84 -0.21 -8.20 0.73
N GLU A 85 0.47 -7.20 1.31
CA GLU A 85 1.53 -7.42 2.29
C GLU A 85 0.96 -8.05 3.55
N GLU A 86 -0.10 -7.48 4.11
CA GLU A 86 -0.76 -7.99 5.30
C GLU A 86 -1.30 -9.41 5.08
N GLY A 87 -1.94 -9.68 3.94
CA GLY A 87 -2.43 -11.01 3.60
C GLY A 87 -1.32 -12.06 3.52
N ARG A 88 -0.12 -11.69 3.03
CA ARG A 88 1.05 -12.60 3.02
C ARG A 88 1.56 -12.88 4.43
N ASP A 89 1.61 -11.86 5.29
CA ASP A 89 2.05 -12.02 6.67
C ASP A 89 1.05 -12.87 7.48
N LEU A 90 -0.25 -12.68 7.28
CA LEU A 90 -1.31 -13.53 7.85
C LEU A 90 -1.16 -14.99 7.41
N GLU A 91 -1.07 -15.22 6.10
CA GLU A 91 -0.92 -16.58 5.54
C GLU A 91 0.36 -17.26 6.07
N TYR A 92 1.45 -16.50 6.24
CA TYR A 92 2.69 -17.00 6.84
C TYR A 92 2.49 -17.41 8.30
N LEU A 93 1.88 -16.54 9.11
CA LEU A 93 1.60 -16.80 10.53
C LEU A 93 0.72 -18.05 10.69
N GLU A 94 -0.38 -18.14 9.94
CA GLU A 94 -1.29 -19.28 9.95
C GLU A 94 -0.58 -20.58 9.56
N LYS A 95 0.19 -20.57 8.46
CA LYS A 95 0.97 -21.74 8.00
C LYS A 95 2.01 -22.20 9.02
N LYS A 96 2.51 -21.30 9.87
CA LYS A 96 3.47 -21.61 10.93
C LYS A 96 2.80 -21.90 12.27
N GLY A 97 1.47 -21.91 12.33
CA GLY A 97 0.70 -22.22 13.53
C GLY A 97 0.70 -21.09 14.57
N ALA A 98 0.97 -19.86 14.15
CA ALA A 98 0.75 -18.70 15.00
C ALA A 98 -0.74 -18.34 15.01
N MET A 99 -1.22 -17.86 16.15
CA MET A 99 -2.62 -17.57 16.42
C MET A 99 -2.77 -16.21 17.09
N LEU A 100 -3.83 -15.49 16.73
CA LEU A 100 -4.24 -14.29 17.43
C LEU A 100 -5.10 -14.69 18.63
N LEU A 101 -4.55 -14.58 19.84
CA LEU A 101 -5.24 -14.93 21.08
C LEU A 101 -5.90 -13.69 21.69
N THR A 102 -7.02 -13.91 22.38
CA THR A 102 -7.70 -12.86 23.17
C THR A 102 -7.17 -12.77 24.59
N LYS A 103 -6.56 -13.85 25.11
CA LYS A 103 -5.94 -13.92 26.44
C LYS A 103 -4.74 -14.90 26.44
N PRO A 104 -3.51 -14.45 26.73
CA PRO A 104 -3.06 -13.05 26.63
C PRO A 104 -3.32 -12.48 25.24
N GLU A 105 -3.69 -11.20 25.17
CA GLU A 105 -4.11 -10.57 23.92
C GLU A 105 -2.92 -10.40 22.95
N GLY A 106 -3.11 -10.79 21.69
CA GLY A 106 -2.13 -10.58 20.62
C GLY A 106 -1.70 -11.86 19.91
N TRP A 107 -0.76 -11.72 18.99
CA TRP A 107 -0.20 -12.80 18.20
C TRP A 107 0.72 -13.66 19.04
N HIS A 108 0.46 -14.97 19.04
CA HIS A 108 1.24 -15.96 19.76
C HIS A 108 1.64 -17.12 18.86
N TRP A 109 2.75 -17.77 19.18
CA TRP A 109 3.19 -19.00 18.53
C TRP A 109 3.58 -20.05 19.56
N PHE A 110 3.16 -21.29 19.33
CA PHE A 110 3.52 -22.42 20.17
C PHE A 110 4.65 -23.21 19.51
N SER A 111 5.77 -23.34 20.21
CA SER A 111 6.87 -24.18 19.70
C SER A 111 6.48 -25.66 19.69
N PRO A 112 7.22 -26.52 18.96
CA PRO A 112 7.02 -27.98 19.01
C PRO A 112 7.14 -28.59 20.41
N LYS A 113 7.75 -27.87 21.37
CA LYS A 113 7.87 -28.27 22.78
C LYS A 113 6.69 -27.81 23.65
N GLY A 114 5.70 -27.13 23.07
CA GLY A 114 4.52 -26.60 23.77
C GLY A 114 4.73 -25.24 24.44
N GLU A 115 5.91 -24.63 24.34
CA GLU A 115 6.16 -23.29 24.89
C GLU A 115 5.45 -22.22 24.05
N MET A 116 4.69 -21.36 24.72
CA MET A 116 3.98 -20.23 24.12
C MET A 116 4.87 -18.99 24.05
N PHE A 117 4.95 -18.37 22.88
CA PHE A 117 5.70 -17.14 22.65
C PHE A 117 4.78 -16.03 22.18
N PHE A 118 4.76 -14.92 22.91
CA PHE A 118 4.19 -13.67 22.41
C PHE A 118 5.05 -13.15 21.24
N LEU A 119 4.37 -12.81 20.15
CA LEU A 119 4.96 -12.22 18.96
C LEU A 119 4.70 -10.71 18.98
N ALA A 120 3.46 -10.27 18.86
CA ALA A 120 3.12 -8.85 18.75
C ALA A 120 1.68 -8.57 19.20
N ALA A 121 1.33 -7.31 19.39
CA ALA A 121 -0.04 -6.91 19.76
C ALA A 121 -1.04 -7.15 18.60
N PRO A 122 -2.35 -7.10 18.86
CA PRO A 122 -3.35 -7.08 17.78
C PRO A 122 -3.10 -5.93 16.80
N GLY A 123 -3.29 -6.19 15.50
CA GLY A 123 -3.01 -5.21 14.44
C GLY A 123 -1.53 -5.11 14.03
N GLU A 124 -0.60 -5.70 14.78
CA GLU A 124 0.83 -5.73 14.44
C GLU A 124 1.23 -6.99 13.66
N THR A 125 0.42 -7.39 12.67
CA THR A 125 0.59 -8.63 11.89
C THR A 125 1.99 -8.78 11.29
N ARG A 126 2.51 -7.71 10.67
CA ARG A 126 3.84 -7.69 10.08
C ARG A 126 4.95 -7.92 11.10
N LEU A 127 4.85 -7.29 12.27
CA LEU A 127 5.82 -7.46 13.35
C LEU A 127 5.76 -8.88 13.91
N ALA A 128 4.56 -9.46 14.02
CA ALA A 128 4.39 -10.84 14.45
C ALA A 128 5.06 -11.81 13.47
N ALA A 129 4.84 -11.64 12.16
CA ALA A 129 5.44 -12.47 11.13
C ALA A 129 6.98 -12.39 11.15
N GLN A 130 7.54 -11.19 11.27
CA GLN A 130 8.99 -10.97 11.39
C GLN A 130 9.57 -11.66 12.63
N LYS A 131 8.97 -11.47 13.81
CA LYS A 131 9.45 -12.10 15.05
C LYS A 131 9.36 -13.62 15.00
N LEU A 132 8.35 -14.17 14.35
CA LEU A 132 8.25 -15.62 14.14
C LEU A 132 9.34 -16.12 13.19
N GLN A 133 9.56 -15.42 12.08
CA GLN A 133 10.64 -15.75 11.15
C GLN A 133 12.02 -15.74 11.83
N ASP A 134 12.32 -14.70 12.61
CA ASP A 134 13.57 -14.60 13.38
C ASP A 134 13.74 -15.77 14.35
N ARG A 135 12.65 -16.18 15.02
CA ARG A 135 12.67 -17.32 15.93
C ARG A 135 12.92 -18.65 15.22
N LEU A 136 12.29 -18.87 14.07
CA LEU A 136 12.44 -20.10 13.31
C LEU A 136 13.80 -20.20 12.61
N THR A 137 14.43 -19.06 12.30
CA THR A 137 15.73 -19.00 11.62
C THR A 137 16.91 -18.90 12.58
N ARG A 138 16.71 -18.47 13.83
CA ARG A 138 17.72 -18.58 14.89
C ARG A 138 18.08 -20.04 15.10
N LYS A 139 19.23 -20.45 14.55
CA LYS A 139 19.88 -21.71 14.91
C LYS A 139 20.08 -21.71 16.42
N THR A 140 19.45 -22.64 17.12
CA THR A 140 19.72 -22.91 18.52
C THR A 140 21.23 -23.15 18.67
N PRO A 141 22.00 -22.34 19.42
CA PRO A 141 23.38 -22.70 19.69
C PRO A 141 23.37 -24.03 20.45
N ALA A 142 24.18 -24.98 19.96
CA ALA A 142 24.33 -26.28 20.60
C ALA A 142 24.73 -26.07 22.06
N LYS A 143 23.97 -26.68 22.98
CA LYS A 143 24.25 -26.65 24.42
C LYS A 143 25.69 -27.13 24.63
N PRO A 144 26.59 -26.35 25.27
CA PRO A 144 27.94 -26.81 25.57
C PRO A 144 27.82 -28.07 26.43
N ALA A 145 28.54 -29.13 26.04
CA ALA A 145 28.62 -30.35 26.84
C ALA A 145 29.16 -30.00 28.23
N ALA A 146 28.48 -30.49 29.28
CA ALA A 146 28.92 -30.29 30.65
C ALA A 146 30.32 -30.89 30.85
N PRO A 147 31.24 -30.23 31.57
CA PRO A 147 32.55 -30.79 31.86
C PRO A 147 32.37 -32.04 32.73
N LYS A 148 33.01 -33.14 32.34
CA LYS A 148 33.11 -34.34 33.19
C LYS A 148 33.88 -33.97 34.45
N ALA A 149 33.27 -34.17 35.62
CA ALA A 149 33.96 -34.06 36.91
C ALA A 149 35.04 -35.16 37.03
N PRO A 150 36.19 -34.89 37.69
CA PRO A 150 37.26 -35.87 37.85
C PRO A 150 36.84 -36.99 38.81
N LEU A 151 37.26 -38.21 38.49
CA LEU A 151 37.28 -39.36 39.41
C LEU A 151 38.35 -39.09 40.48
N GLU A 152 37.95 -39.06 41.76
CA GLU A 152 38.87 -39.15 42.90
C GLU A 152 39.20 -40.63 43.17
N GLU A 153 40.49 -40.89 43.42
CA GLU A 153 41.11 -42.17 43.81
C GLU A 153 40.68 -42.66 45.20
#